data_AF-A0AAV7C1T2-F1
#
_entry.id   AF-A0AAV7C1T2-F1
#
_cell.length_a   1.000
_cell.length_b   1.000
_cell.length_c   1.000
_cell.angle_alpha   90.00
_cell.angle_beta   90.00
_cell.angle_gamma   90.00
#
_symmetry.space_group_name_H-M   'P 1'
#
loop_
_entity.id
_entity.type
_entity.pdbx_description
1 polymer ?
#
loop_
_entity_poly.entity_id
_entity_poly.type
_entity_poly.pdbx_seq_one_letter_code
_entity_poly.pdbx_strand_id
1 'polypeptide(L)'
;MLPSMVRRWLNRPKKSDPRLLAKFFYIDEDVSGIVHELQCIDVRKDPQNYLVLLSQLHSSQERMLAILEQILEHCVPTKRRQRDYHLKFPDDVVNNAMTTHLLFAAELLVGGTYVEVEEADGVLLRPLAQKLLLSLERLRRVLREQSLEDPGIYPESTHMPMLQYDNLCAEFELRYMSLVVSVKSPEEIYEQQEVVVLFCETVSRALQRGYLTQEMIDDCEPELMISIPRLAIISGLLLFPDGPLNLAKPPEVMCELFNPFYGLLKKIRELLGVLTENELSYLERALCSSSEDPYKGLSSYAPVSTDPASPDCNDPSGNPSASQQDFQRTSCTDFSYNNVGAFESAVCGKCIQSTAPGTQGVVTVDSEIPRHQNVKLENGTRTGEILRNVHVRCSIR
;
A
#
# COMPACT_ATOMS: atom_id res chain seq x y z
N MET A 1 7.59 13.63 52.23
CA MET A 1 7.48 13.13 50.83
C MET A 1 6.45 13.99 50.12
N LEU A 2 6.80 14.61 48.98
CA LEU A 2 5.82 15.36 48.18
C LEU A 2 4.73 14.40 47.66
N PRO A 3 3.44 14.80 47.64
CA PRO A 3 2.37 13.99 47.07
C PRO A 3 2.69 13.60 45.63
N SER A 4 2.30 12.39 45.22
CA SER A 4 2.57 11.85 43.88
C SER A 4 2.14 12.78 42.74
N MET A 5 1.03 13.51 42.91
CA MET A 5 0.57 14.54 41.96
C MET A 5 1.51 15.73 41.84
N VAL A 6 2.10 16.19 42.96
CA VAL A 6 3.01 17.34 42.97
C VAL A 6 4.34 16.98 42.31
N ARG A 7 4.84 15.76 42.52
CA ARG A 7 6.02 15.24 41.80
C ARG A 7 5.78 15.11 40.29
N ARG A 8 4.63 14.56 39.89
CA ARG A 8 4.25 14.43 38.47
C ARG A 8 4.11 15.78 37.77
N TRP A 9 3.63 16.80 38.48
CA TRP A 9 3.55 18.16 37.93
C TRP A 9 4.94 18.81 37.78
N LEU A 10 5.83 18.62 38.76
CA LEU A 10 7.20 19.16 38.73
C LEU A 10 8.09 18.49 37.68
N ASN A 11 7.88 17.20 37.40
CA ASN A 11 8.68 16.43 36.44
C ASN A 11 8.11 16.43 35.02
N ARG A 12 7.15 17.29 34.72
CA ARG A 12 6.60 17.38 33.36
C ARG A 12 7.72 17.77 32.39
N PRO A 13 7.95 17.01 31.30
CA PRO A 13 8.97 17.38 30.32
C PRO A 13 8.64 18.73 29.68
N LYS A 14 9.62 19.41 29.09
CA LYS A 14 9.40 20.66 28.35
C LYS A 14 8.92 20.35 26.93
N LYS A 15 7.97 21.14 26.39
CA LYS A 15 7.51 21.00 24.98
C LYS A 15 8.64 21.10 23.95
N SER A 16 9.71 21.82 24.28
CA SER A 16 10.88 22.00 23.40
C SER A 16 11.93 20.90 23.54
N ASP A 17 11.73 19.89 24.40
CA ASP A 17 12.69 18.80 24.60
C ASP A 17 12.72 17.88 23.36
N PRO A 18 13.88 17.70 22.70
CA PRO A 18 13.98 16.89 21.49
C PRO A 18 13.91 15.39 21.74
N ARG A 19 14.03 14.92 23.00
CA ARG A 19 14.05 13.49 23.36
C ARG A 19 12.74 12.79 23.00
N LEU A 20 12.82 11.52 22.60
CA LEU A 20 11.67 10.76 22.11
C LEU A 20 10.57 10.60 23.17
N LEU A 21 10.90 10.31 24.43
CA LEU A 21 9.92 10.20 25.52
C LEU A 21 9.20 11.52 25.83
N ALA A 22 9.90 12.65 25.71
CA ALA A 22 9.28 13.96 25.91
C ALA A 22 8.29 14.29 24.77
N LYS A 23 8.67 14.00 23.53
CA LYS A 23 7.76 14.10 22.37
C LYS A 23 6.55 13.16 22.52
N PHE A 24 6.81 11.91 22.90
CA PHE A 24 5.77 10.91 23.14
C PHE A 24 4.75 11.40 24.17
N PHE A 25 5.19 11.96 25.30
CA PHE A 25 4.30 12.46 26.35
C PHE A 25 3.23 13.42 25.82
N TYR A 26 3.63 14.41 25.01
CA TYR A 26 2.69 15.40 24.49
C TYR A 26 1.78 14.84 23.39
N ILE A 27 2.32 14.02 22.48
CA ILE A 27 1.51 13.37 21.44
C ILE A 27 0.44 12.48 22.10
N ASP A 28 0.83 11.73 23.13
CA ASP A 28 -0.05 10.83 23.85
C ASP A 28 -1.09 11.57 24.74
N GLU A 29 -0.75 12.76 25.26
CA GLU A 29 -1.72 13.71 25.84
C GLU A 29 -2.72 14.19 24.78
N ASP A 30 -2.28 14.58 23.60
CA ASP A 30 -3.16 15.02 22.49
C ASP A 30 -4.15 13.91 22.11
N VAL A 31 -3.67 12.67 21.90
CA VAL A 31 -4.54 11.51 21.59
C VAL A 31 -5.58 11.33 22.70
N SER A 32 -5.16 11.39 23.97
CA SER A 32 -6.05 11.19 25.11
C SER A 32 -7.10 12.31 25.21
N GLY A 33 -6.72 13.55 24.91
CA GLY A 33 -7.62 14.71 24.87
C GLY A 33 -8.69 14.58 23.79
N ILE A 34 -8.30 14.27 22.55
CA ILE A 34 -9.23 14.09 21.43
C ILE A 34 -10.21 12.95 21.71
N VAL A 35 -9.72 11.83 22.27
CA VAL A 35 -10.58 10.70 22.67
C VAL A 35 -11.61 11.13 23.71
N HIS A 36 -11.22 11.91 24.71
CA HIS A 36 -12.14 12.42 25.72
C HIS A 36 -13.19 13.35 25.10
N GLU A 37 -12.80 14.24 24.19
CA GLU A 37 -13.73 15.11 23.47
C GLU A 37 -14.75 14.31 22.64
N LEU A 38 -14.29 13.30 21.90
CA LEU A 38 -15.16 12.38 21.15
C LEU A 38 -16.19 11.68 22.05
N GLN A 39 -15.82 11.32 23.27
CA GLN A 39 -16.73 10.69 24.24
C GLN A 39 -17.80 11.65 24.77
N CYS A 40 -17.51 12.96 24.79
CA CYS A 40 -18.44 13.98 25.27
C CYS A 40 -19.38 14.52 24.18
N ILE A 41 -19.11 14.23 22.90
CA ILE A 41 -19.89 14.76 21.79
C ILE A 41 -21.18 13.99 21.58
N ASP A 42 -22.25 14.75 21.39
CA ASP A 42 -23.53 14.25 20.89
C ASP A 42 -23.52 14.34 19.36
N VAL A 43 -23.25 13.22 18.69
CA VAL A 43 -23.11 13.17 17.22
C VAL A 43 -24.40 13.60 16.51
N ARG A 44 -25.56 13.46 17.14
CA ARG A 44 -26.83 13.91 16.54
C ARG A 44 -26.94 15.42 16.51
N LYS A 45 -26.28 16.12 17.44
CA LYS A 45 -26.30 17.59 17.53
C LYS A 45 -25.21 18.25 16.70
N ASP A 46 -24.03 17.63 16.61
CA ASP A 46 -22.89 18.18 15.90
C ASP A 46 -22.07 17.11 15.16
N PRO A 47 -22.58 16.59 14.03
CA PRO A 47 -21.91 15.55 13.26
C PRO A 47 -20.62 16.04 12.58
N GLN A 48 -20.53 17.33 12.25
CA GLN A 48 -19.35 17.90 11.58
C GLN A 48 -18.15 17.96 12.54
N ASN A 49 -18.36 18.39 13.78
CA ASN A 49 -17.31 18.38 14.79
C ASN A 49 -16.84 16.96 15.12
N TYR A 50 -17.75 15.98 15.14
CA TYR A 50 -17.38 14.57 15.29
C TYR A 50 -16.42 14.10 14.18
N LEU A 51 -16.69 14.44 12.91
CA LEU A 51 -15.80 14.10 11.78
C LEU A 51 -14.43 14.79 11.89
N VAL A 52 -14.41 16.06 12.29
CA VAL A 52 -13.16 16.80 12.51
C VAL A 52 -12.31 16.13 13.59
N LEU A 53 -12.91 15.74 14.71
CA LEU A 53 -12.21 15.06 15.80
C LEU A 53 -11.77 13.64 15.43
N LEU A 54 -12.52 12.92 14.60
CA LEU A 54 -12.07 11.64 14.05
C LEU A 54 -10.81 11.81 13.18
N SER A 55 -10.80 12.82 12.31
CA SER A 55 -9.64 13.14 11.47
C SER A 55 -8.42 13.54 12.33
N GLN A 56 -8.63 14.39 13.34
CA GLN A 56 -7.59 14.77 14.30
C GLN A 56 -7.08 13.55 15.08
N LEU A 57 -7.99 12.65 15.51
CA LEU A 57 -7.63 11.43 16.19
C LEU A 57 -6.72 10.57 15.31
N HIS A 58 -7.10 10.34 14.05
CA HIS A 58 -6.29 9.57 13.10
C HIS A 58 -4.88 10.17 12.94
N SER A 59 -4.78 11.48 12.67
CA SER A 59 -3.49 12.16 12.54
C SER A 59 -2.65 12.12 13.83
N SER A 60 -3.29 12.20 15.00
CA SER A 60 -2.61 12.10 16.28
C SER A 60 -2.13 10.67 16.59
N GLN A 61 -2.91 9.64 16.20
CA GLN A 61 -2.55 8.23 16.32
C GLN A 61 -1.37 7.89 15.40
N GLU A 62 -1.36 8.37 14.16
CA GLU A 62 -0.24 8.20 13.23
C GLU A 62 1.06 8.78 13.81
N ARG A 63 1.02 10.02 14.31
CA ARG A 63 2.17 10.65 14.99
C ARG A 63 2.63 9.84 16.21
N MET A 64 1.69 9.30 16.99
CA MET A 64 1.98 8.47 18.17
C MET A 64 2.66 7.16 17.78
N LEU A 65 2.17 6.48 16.75
CA LEU A 65 2.77 5.24 16.25
C LEU A 65 4.16 5.49 15.66
N ALA A 66 4.36 6.59 14.94
CA ALA A 66 5.66 6.96 14.38
C ALA A 66 6.72 7.24 15.46
N ILE A 67 6.35 7.89 16.57
CA ILE A 67 7.29 8.10 17.69
C ILE A 67 7.53 6.80 18.47
N LEU A 68 6.51 5.92 18.59
CA LEU A 68 6.66 4.60 19.19
C LEU A 68 7.64 3.73 18.40
N GLU A 69 7.56 3.76 17.08
CA GLU A 69 8.48 3.04 16.20
C GLU A 69 9.93 3.51 16.42
N GLN A 70 10.17 4.82 16.48
CA GLN A 70 11.50 5.37 16.80
C GLN A 70 12.01 4.95 18.19
N ILE A 71 11.11 4.86 19.18
CA ILE A 71 11.45 4.38 20.52
C ILE A 71 11.83 2.90 20.48
N LEU A 72 11.06 2.07 19.75
CA LEU A 72 11.34 0.64 19.59
C LEU A 72 12.70 0.40 18.89
N GLU A 73 12.97 1.15 17.82
CA GLU A 73 14.24 1.13 17.08
C GLU A 73 15.43 1.47 17.99
N HIS A 74 15.25 2.47 18.86
CA HIS A 74 16.29 2.91 19.78
C HIS A 74 16.54 1.92 20.93
N CYS A 75 15.48 1.34 21.50
CA CYS A 75 15.59 0.55 22.74
C CYS A 75 15.83 -0.93 22.49
N VAL A 76 15.33 -1.47 21.38
CA VAL A 76 15.27 -2.91 21.13
C VAL A 76 15.59 -3.29 19.68
N PRO A 77 16.65 -2.74 19.06
CA PRO A 77 16.89 -2.91 17.61
C PRO A 77 17.04 -4.37 17.18
N THR A 78 17.70 -5.22 17.99
CA THR A 78 18.05 -6.59 17.61
C THR A 78 17.09 -7.66 18.12
N LYS A 79 16.11 -7.31 18.96
CA LYS A 79 15.15 -8.28 19.53
C LYS A 79 13.73 -8.13 18.97
N ARG A 80 13.56 -7.28 17.94
CA ARG A 80 12.27 -7.11 17.26
C ARG A 80 11.87 -8.39 16.55
N ARG A 81 10.56 -8.60 16.44
CA ARG A 81 10.00 -9.70 15.66
C ARG A 81 10.28 -9.44 14.18
N GLN A 82 10.81 -10.46 13.49
CA GLN A 82 11.07 -10.38 12.05
C GLN A 82 9.76 -10.23 11.26
N ARG A 83 9.80 -9.40 10.22
CA ARG A 83 8.68 -9.11 9.31
C ARG A 83 8.92 -9.64 7.90
N ASP A 84 9.78 -10.65 7.75
CA ASP A 84 10.14 -11.28 6.46
C ASP A 84 8.91 -11.79 5.68
N TYR A 85 7.78 -11.99 6.35
CA TYR A 85 6.50 -12.29 5.72
C TYR A 85 5.98 -11.19 4.78
N HIS A 86 6.49 -9.94 4.89
CA HIS A 86 6.18 -8.85 3.96
C HIS A 86 6.48 -9.20 2.51
N LEU A 87 7.50 -10.05 2.26
CA LEU A 87 7.81 -10.56 0.92
C LEU A 87 6.69 -11.37 0.27
N LYS A 88 5.74 -11.87 1.07
CA LYS A 88 4.58 -12.63 0.59
C LYS A 88 3.42 -11.74 0.14
N PHE A 89 3.47 -10.46 0.47
CA PHE A 89 2.43 -9.48 0.17
C PHE A 89 2.91 -8.54 -0.96
N PRO A 90 2.01 -7.96 -1.76
CA PRO A 90 2.37 -6.96 -2.76
C PRO A 90 2.97 -5.70 -2.12
N ASP A 91 3.95 -5.09 -2.79
CA ASP A 91 4.68 -3.91 -2.29
C ASP A 91 3.74 -2.71 -2.03
N ASP A 92 2.68 -2.58 -2.83
CA ASP A 92 1.67 -1.52 -2.66
C ASP A 92 0.90 -1.61 -1.32
N VAL A 93 0.86 -2.81 -0.74
CA VAL A 93 0.25 -3.03 0.56
C VAL A 93 1.26 -2.74 1.67
N VAL A 94 2.53 -3.11 1.53
CA VAL A 94 3.54 -2.92 2.58
C VAL A 94 4.11 -1.50 2.54
N ASN A 95 3.33 -0.53 3.00
CA ASN A 95 3.68 0.89 3.00
C ASN A 95 3.72 1.49 4.42
N ASN A 96 4.33 2.68 4.56
CA ASN A 96 4.49 3.38 5.85
C ASN A 96 3.17 3.65 6.60
N ALA A 97 2.03 3.67 5.91
CA ALA A 97 0.70 3.84 6.50
C ALA A 97 0.12 2.55 7.14
N MET A 98 0.78 1.40 6.97
CA MET A 98 0.22 0.12 7.40
C MET A 98 0.01 0.01 8.90
N THR A 99 0.92 0.56 9.72
CA THR A 99 0.78 0.50 11.18
C THR A 99 -0.50 1.21 11.65
N THR A 100 -0.86 2.33 11.03
CA THR A 100 -2.08 3.07 11.36
C THR A 100 -3.32 2.32 10.86
N HIS A 101 -3.26 1.72 9.67
CA HIS A 101 -4.34 0.88 9.16
C HIS A 101 -4.58 -0.33 10.07
N LEU A 102 -3.54 -1.03 10.49
CA LEU A 102 -3.64 -2.18 11.39
C LEU A 102 -4.22 -1.80 12.75
N LEU A 103 -3.88 -0.62 13.29
CA LEU A 103 -4.49 -0.11 14.51
C LEU A 103 -6.01 0.09 14.32
N PHE A 104 -6.41 0.71 13.22
CA PHE A 104 -7.82 0.92 12.90
C PHE A 104 -8.58 -0.40 12.70
N ALA A 105 -7.99 -1.35 11.96
CA ALA A 105 -8.53 -2.69 11.77
C ALA A 105 -8.74 -3.42 13.11
N ALA A 106 -7.75 -3.37 14.02
CA ALA A 106 -7.87 -3.95 15.34
C ALA A 106 -9.00 -3.32 16.16
N GLU A 107 -9.16 -1.99 16.10
CA GLU A 107 -10.27 -1.27 16.73
C GLU A 107 -11.63 -1.71 16.18
N LEU A 108 -11.78 -1.84 14.85
CA LEU A 108 -13.02 -2.32 14.22
C LEU A 108 -13.38 -3.76 14.61
N LEU A 109 -12.40 -4.68 14.59
CA LEU A 109 -12.60 -6.09 14.95
C LEU A 109 -13.08 -6.24 16.39
N VAL A 110 -12.46 -5.49 17.31
CA VAL A 110 -12.87 -5.44 18.72
C VAL A 110 -14.29 -4.89 18.89
N GLY A 111 -14.74 -4.07 17.94
CA GLY A 111 -16.10 -3.52 17.88
C GLY A 111 -17.15 -4.42 17.28
N GLY A 112 -16.70 -5.53 16.69
CA GLY A 112 -17.54 -6.39 15.89
C GLY A 112 -17.98 -5.76 14.57
N THR A 113 -17.18 -4.85 14.03
CA THR A 113 -17.32 -4.39 12.65
C THR A 113 -16.29 -5.10 11.78
N TYR A 114 -16.75 -5.79 10.74
CA TYR A 114 -15.92 -6.55 9.81
C TYR A 114 -16.09 -5.94 8.42
N VAL A 115 -15.06 -5.27 7.91
CA VAL A 115 -15.12 -4.56 6.62
C VAL A 115 -14.32 -5.30 5.56
N GLU A 116 -13.05 -5.62 5.86
CA GLU A 116 -12.11 -6.19 4.90
C GLU A 116 -11.94 -7.71 5.04
N VAL A 117 -12.56 -8.30 6.06
CA VAL A 117 -12.41 -9.72 6.43
C VAL A 117 -13.80 -10.33 6.56
N GLU A 118 -13.95 -11.60 6.17
CA GLU A 118 -15.17 -12.36 6.42
C GLU A 118 -15.50 -12.40 7.92
N GLU A 119 -16.78 -12.33 8.27
CA GLU A 119 -17.20 -12.25 9.69
C GLU A 119 -16.69 -13.43 10.52
N ALA A 120 -16.70 -14.65 9.96
CA ALA A 120 -16.22 -15.85 10.65
C ALA A 120 -14.74 -15.73 11.03
N ASP A 121 -13.89 -15.30 10.10
CA ASP A 121 -12.46 -15.10 10.32
C ASP A 121 -12.19 -13.90 11.23
N GLY A 122 -12.97 -12.82 11.08
CA GLY A 122 -12.93 -11.66 11.96
C GLY A 122 -13.23 -12.00 13.42
N VAL A 123 -14.22 -12.88 13.67
CA VAL A 123 -14.53 -13.38 15.03
C VAL A 123 -13.32 -14.12 15.62
N LEU A 124 -12.63 -14.93 14.81
CA LEU A 124 -11.43 -15.66 15.25
C LEU A 124 -10.24 -14.74 15.51
N LEU A 125 -10.14 -13.63 14.78
CA LEU A 125 -9.05 -12.66 14.92
C LEU A 125 -9.27 -11.65 16.07
N ARG A 126 -10.53 -11.41 16.45
CA ARG A 126 -10.90 -10.46 17.51
C ARG A 126 -10.13 -10.61 18.84
N PRO A 127 -9.89 -11.82 19.40
CA PRO A 127 -9.11 -11.97 20.63
C PRO A 127 -7.67 -11.48 20.50
N LEU A 128 -7.06 -11.62 19.32
CA LEU A 128 -5.71 -11.13 19.04
C LEU A 128 -5.72 -9.60 18.92
N ALA A 129 -6.70 -9.03 18.20
CA ALA A 129 -6.90 -7.57 18.13
C ALA A 129 -7.06 -6.95 19.53
N GLN A 130 -7.85 -7.58 20.41
CA GLN A 130 -8.04 -7.12 21.78
C GLN A 130 -6.73 -7.14 22.58
N LYS A 131 -5.93 -8.21 22.46
CA LYS A 131 -4.61 -8.29 23.12
C LYS A 131 -3.67 -7.21 22.62
N LEU A 132 -3.65 -6.95 21.30
CA LEU A 132 -2.85 -5.89 20.69
C LEU A 132 -3.20 -4.52 21.26
N LEU A 133 -4.48 -4.13 21.26
CA LEU A 133 -4.93 -2.83 21.76
C LEU A 133 -4.63 -2.65 23.25
N LEU A 134 -4.83 -3.70 24.07
CA LEU A 134 -4.48 -3.67 25.49
C LEU A 134 -2.96 -3.55 25.72
N SER A 135 -2.16 -4.19 24.88
CA SER A 135 -0.70 -4.07 24.94
C SER A 135 -0.24 -2.65 24.58
N LEU A 136 -0.85 -2.04 23.56
CA LEU A 136 -0.59 -0.64 23.19
C LEU A 136 -0.97 0.31 24.34
N GLU A 137 -2.14 0.15 24.94
CA GLU A 137 -2.58 0.98 26.08
C GLU A 137 -1.61 0.86 27.27
N ARG A 138 -1.16 -0.37 27.57
CA ARG A 138 -0.16 -0.61 28.60
C ARG A 138 1.17 0.06 28.27
N LEU A 139 1.64 -0.08 27.04
CA LEU A 139 2.90 0.54 26.60
C LEU A 139 2.83 2.05 26.71
N ARG A 140 1.74 2.67 26.23
CA ARG A 140 1.52 4.12 26.34
C ARG A 140 1.62 4.60 27.78
N ARG A 141 0.97 3.90 28.71
CA ARG A 141 1.03 4.21 30.15
C ARG A 141 2.45 4.15 30.71
N VAL A 142 3.18 3.08 30.40
CA VAL A 142 4.56 2.88 30.88
C VAL A 142 5.50 3.97 30.34
N LEU A 143 5.40 4.31 29.06
CA LEU A 143 6.23 5.36 28.45
C LEU A 143 5.87 6.75 28.98
N ARG A 144 4.58 7.02 29.21
CA ARG A 144 4.12 8.26 29.85
C ARG A 144 4.66 8.37 31.27
N GLU A 145 4.61 7.31 32.07
CA GLU A 145 5.20 7.28 33.41
C GLU A 145 6.71 7.50 33.36
N GLN A 146 7.43 6.81 32.46
CA GLN A 146 8.87 6.98 32.27
C GLN A 146 9.25 8.42 31.88
N SER A 147 8.45 9.07 31.03
CA SER A 147 8.70 10.47 30.62
C SER A 147 8.61 11.48 31.78
N LEU A 148 7.88 11.12 32.86
CA LEU A 148 7.76 11.91 34.10
C LEU A 148 8.81 11.53 35.15
N GLU A 149 9.60 10.49 34.92
CA GLU A 149 10.71 10.09 35.78
C GLU A 149 12.04 10.58 35.20
N ASP A 150 12.44 10.01 34.07
CA ASP A 150 13.60 10.47 33.29
C ASP A 150 13.36 10.23 31.79
N PRO A 151 13.14 11.29 30.99
CA PRO A 151 12.92 11.17 29.55
C PRO A 151 14.18 10.78 28.75
N GLY A 152 15.34 10.66 29.39
CA GLY A 152 16.61 10.25 28.77
C GLY A 152 16.98 8.78 28.95
N ILE A 153 16.23 8.02 29.76
CA ILE A 153 16.58 6.63 30.11
C ILE A 153 15.42 5.71 29.78
N TYR A 154 15.75 4.52 29.27
CA TYR A 154 14.82 3.41 29.06
C TYR A 154 15.24 2.25 29.96
N PRO A 155 14.61 2.08 31.14
CA PRO A 155 14.92 0.96 32.02
C PRO A 155 14.35 -0.35 31.47
N GLU A 156 14.91 -1.49 31.89
CA GLU A 156 14.45 -2.83 31.44
C GLU A 156 12.95 -3.07 31.65
N SER A 157 12.34 -2.42 32.64
CA SER A 157 10.90 -2.44 32.89
C SER A 157 10.06 -1.91 31.73
N THR A 158 10.62 -1.03 30.88
CA THR A 158 9.98 -0.51 29.66
C THR A 158 10.20 -1.42 28.45
N HIS A 159 11.28 -2.21 28.43
CA HIS A 159 11.62 -3.11 27.31
C HIS A 159 10.65 -4.30 27.19
N MET A 160 10.19 -4.85 28.32
CA MET A 160 9.26 -5.99 28.28
C MET A 160 7.89 -5.62 27.66
N PRO A 161 7.22 -4.53 28.06
CA PRO A 161 6.03 -4.03 27.36
C PRO A 161 6.26 -3.70 25.88
N MET A 162 7.43 -3.14 25.52
CA MET A 162 7.80 -2.86 24.13
C MET A 162 7.85 -4.14 23.30
N LEU A 163 8.56 -5.16 23.78
CA LEU A 163 8.66 -6.46 23.10
C LEU A 163 7.30 -7.17 23.01
N GLN A 164 6.47 -7.09 24.04
CA GLN A 164 5.13 -7.67 24.01
C GLN A 164 4.27 -7.00 22.93
N TYR A 165 4.31 -5.67 22.85
CA TYR A 165 3.62 -4.92 21.81
C TYR A 165 4.15 -5.26 20.40
N ASP A 166 5.47 -5.23 20.19
CA ASP A 166 6.06 -5.51 18.86
C ASP A 166 5.73 -6.94 18.37
N ASN A 167 5.77 -7.94 19.26
CA ASN A 167 5.37 -9.32 18.92
C ASN A 167 3.88 -9.41 18.54
N LEU A 168 2.99 -8.75 19.30
CA LEU A 168 1.56 -8.75 19.01
C LEU A 168 1.24 -7.98 17.73
N CYS A 169 1.96 -6.89 17.45
CA CYS A 169 1.85 -6.17 16.18
C CYS A 169 2.16 -7.08 15.01
N ALA A 170 3.33 -7.73 15.02
CA ALA A 170 3.75 -8.60 13.92
C ALA A 170 2.85 -9.83 13.75
N GLU A 171 2.38 -10.41 14.86
CA GLU A 171 1.44 -11.54 14.80
C GLU A 171 0.07 -11.12 14.23
N PHE A 172 -0.47 -9.98 14.70
CA PHE A 172 -1.74 -9.45 14.21
C PHE A 172 -1.64 -9.04 12.74
N GLU A 173 -0.57 -8.34 12.37
CA GLU A 173 -0.28 -7.92 11.00
C GLU A 173 -0.27 -9.11 10.04
N LEU A 174 0.53 -10.14 10.32
CA LEU A 174 0.60 -11.33 9.48
C LEU A 174 -0.79 -11.98 9.33
N ARG A 175 -1.50 -12.19 10.44
CA ARG A 175 -2.81 -12.86 10.42
C ARG A 175 -3.88 -12.05 9.70
N TYR A 176 -3.91 -10.74 9.92
CA TYR A 176 -4.85 -9.83 9.27
C TYR A 176 -4.57 -9.75 7.77
N MET A 177 -3.32 -9.49 7.40
CA MET A 177 -2.93 -9.35 5.99
C MET A 177 -3.13 -10.64 5.20
N SER A 178 -2.90 -11.82 5.78
CA SER A 178 -3.20 -13.09 5.12
C SER A 178 -4.69 -13.31 4.82
N LEU A 179 -5.59 -12.55 5.45
CA LEU A 179 -7.03 -12.60 5.18
C LEU A 179 -7.46 -11.53 4.19
N VAL A 180 -6.88 -10.33 4.28
CA VAL A 180 -7.25 -9.17 3.46
C VAL A 180 -6.56 -9.19 2.09
N VAL A 181 -5.39 -9.83 2.00
CA VAL A 181 -4.54 -9.82 0.82
C VAL A 181 -4.31 -11.25 0.35
N SER A 182 -4.43 -11.47 -0.96
CA SER A 182 -4.00 -12.72 -1.58
C SER A 182 -2.50 -12.93 -1.33
N VAL A 183 -2.18 -13.96 -0.55
CA VAL A 183 -0.80 -14.37 -0.31
C VAL A 183 -0.30 -15.08 -1.56
N LYS A 184 0.83 -14.63 -2.12
CA LYS A 184 1.43 -15.32 -3.26
C LYS A 184 1.77 -16.76 -2.89
N SER A 185 1.38 -17.72 -3.73
CA SER A 185 1.83 -19.10 -3.59
C SER A 185 3.36 -19.21 -3.78
N PRO A 186 4.03 -20.22 -3.22
CA PRO A 186 5.44 -20.49 -3.52
C PRO A 186 5.71 -20.53 -5.03
N GLU A 187 4.80 -21.15 -5.77
CA GLU A 187 4.84 -21.27 -7.23
C GLU A 187 4.82 -19.89 -7.91
N GLU A 188 3.89 -19.00 -7.53
CA GLU A 188 3.85 -17.62 -8.05
C GLU A 188 5.13 -16.83 -7.74
N ILE A 189 5.74 -17.03 -6.58
CA ILE A 189 7.00 -16.39 -6.21
C ILE A 189 8.13 -16.90 -7.11
N TYR A 190 8.20 -18.20 -7.38
CA TYR A 190 9.20 -18.77 -8.29
C TYR A 190 9.03 -18.26 -9.72
N GLU A 191 7.80 -18.18 -10.23
CA GLU A 191 7.53 -17.61 -11.55
C GLU A 191 7.99 -16.16 -11.65
N GLN A 192 7.71 -15.34 -10.63
CA GLN A 192 8.21 -13.96 -10.58
C GLN A 192 9.73 -13.88 -10.59
N GLN A 193 10.41 -14.77 -9.85
CA GLN A 193 11.87 -14.84 -9.85
C GLN A 193 12.43 -15.20 -11.23
N GLU A 194 11.81 -16.12 -11.97
CA GLU A 194 12.22 -16.44 -13.34
C GLU A 194 12.12 -15.22 -14.27
N VAL A 195 11.08 -14.39 -14.11
CA VAL A 195 10.94 -13.14 -14.86
C VAL A 195 12.01 -12.12 -14.47
N VAL A 196 12.31 -11.99 -13.18
CA VAL A 196 13.39 -11.11 -12.69
C VAL A 196 14.73 -11.54 -13.27
N VAL A 197 15.05 -12.84 -13.25
CA VAL A 197 16.28 -13.38 -13.84
C VAL A 197 16.34 -13.08 -15.34
N LEU A 198 15.24 -13.28 -16.08
CA LEU A 198 15.16 -12.94 -17.50
C LEU A 198 15.51 -11.45 -17.73
N PHE A 199 14.98 -10.54 -16.89
CA PHE A 199 15.25 -9.11 -17.01
C PHE A 199 16.72 -8.79 -16.69
N CYS A 200 17.28 -9.37 -15.62
CA CYS A 200 18.68 -9.19 -15.25
C CYS A 200 19.65 -9.67 -16.34
N GLU A 201 19.40 -10.85 -16.91
CA GLU A 201 20.19 -11.39 -18.02
C GLU A 201 20.05 -10.53 -19.28
N THR A 202 18.84 -10.03 -19.56
CA THR A 202 18.59 -9.10 -20.67
C THR A 202 19.36 -7.80 -20.51
N VAL A 203 19.32 -7.18 -19.32
CA VAL A 203 20.07 -5.95 -19.03
C VAL A 203 21.57 -6.19 -19.18
N SER A 204 22.08 -7.28 -18.62
CA SER A 204 23.49 -7.66 -18.72
C SER A 204 23.94 -7.79 -20.17
N ARG A 205 23.15 -8.46 -21.02
CA ARG A 205 23.40 -8.57 -22.46
C ARG A 205 23.32 -7.21 -23.16
N ALA A 206 22.31 -6.40 -22.84
CA ALA A 206 22.10 -5.10 -23.47
C ALA A 206 23.27 -4.14 -23.18
N LEU A 207 23.82 -4.17 -21.97
CA LEU A 207 25.04 -3.44 -21.60
C LEU A 207 26.25 -3.94 -22.40
N GLN A 208 26.45 -5.26 -22.50
CA GLN A 208 27.55 -5.85 -23.28
C GLN A 208 27.48 -5.50 -24.78
N ARG A 209 26.28 -5.45 -25.33
CA ARG A 209 26.03 -5.09 -26.75
C ARG A 209 25.98 -3.57 -26.99
N GLY A 210 26.03 -2.76 -25.92
CA GLY A 210 25.95 -1.30 -25.98
C GLY A 210 24.60 -0.77 -26.45
N TYR A 211 23.50 -1.48 -26.15
CA TYR A 211 22.13 -1.00 -26.38
C TYR A 211 21.68 -0.07 -25.26
N LEU A 212 22.13 -0.35 -24.04
CA LEU A 212 21.93 0.46 -22.84
C LEU A 212 23.30 0.86 -22.28
N THR A 213 23.35 1.94 -21.51
CA THR A 213 24.55 2.36 -20.77
C THR A 213 24.36 2.17 -19.26
N GLN A 214 25.46 2.06 -18.52
CA GLN A 214 25.39 1.94 -17.05
C GLN A 214 24.76 3.20 -16.42
N GLU A 215 25.05 4.38 -16.98
CA GLU A 215 24.48 5.66 -16.54
C GLU A 215 22.95 5.65 -16.58
N MET A 216 22.35 5.14 -17.68
CA MET A 216 20.89 5.02 -17.76
C MET A 216 20.29 4.19 -16.63
N ILE A 217 20.97 3.10 -16.25
CA ILE A 217 20.53 2.20 -15.16
C ILE A 217 20.67 2.91 -13.82
N ASP A 218 21.82 3.52 -13.55
CA ASP A 218 22.13 4.18 -12.29
C ASP A 218 21.20 5.38 -12.03
N ASP A 219 20.89 6.14 -13.08
CA ASP A 219 19.99 7.31 -13.03
C ASP A 219 18.49 6.92 -13.10
N CYS A 220 18.18 5.61 -13.21
CA CYS A 220 16.82 5.10 -13.30
C CYS A 220 16.02 5.74 -14.44
N GLU A 221 16.63 5.88 -15.62
CA GLU A 221 16.03 6.54 -16.79
C GLU A 221 14.66 5.92 -17.13
N PRO A 222 13.59 6.72 -17.26
CA PRO A 222 12.23 6.20 -17.44
C PRO A 222 12.04 5.39 -18.73
N GLU A 223 12.85 5.63 -19.77
CA GLU A 223 12.82 4.86 -21.02
C GLU A 223 13.12 3.37 -20.80
N LEU A 224 13.87 3.02 -19.75
CA LEU A 224 14.20 1.64 -19.41
C LEU A 224 12.97 0.79 -19.08
N MET A 225 11.90 1.42 -18.56
CA MET A 225 10.63 0.76 -18.29
C MET A 225 9.95 0.25 -19.57
N ILE A 226 10.33 0.78 -20.73
CA ILE A 226 9.83 0.36 -22.05
C ILE A 226 10.84 -0.56 -22.74
N SER A 227 12.12 -0.17 -22.75
CA SER A 227 13.17 -0.84 -23.50
C SER A 227 13.51 -2.22 -22.93
N ILE A 228 13.63 -2.36 -21.61
CA ILE A 228 14.01 -3.63 -20.96
C ILE A 228 12.96 -4.72 -21.21
N PRO A 229 11.65 -4.49 -20.97
CA PRO A 229 10.65 -5.53 -21.25
C PRO A 229 10.64 -5.98 -22.71
N ARG A 230 10.81 -5.06 -23.67
CA ARG A 230 10.85 -5.38 -25.11
C ARG A 230 12.05 -6.26 -25.46
N LEU A 231 13.23 -5.90 -24.98
CA LEU A 231 14.44 -6.71 -25.16
C LEU A 231 14.32 -8.07 -24.45
N ALA A 232 13.63 -8.12 -23.31
CA ALA A 232 13.43 -9.35 -22.55
C ALA A 232 12.55 -10.34 -23.29
N ILE A 233 11.52 -9.87 -24.03
CA ILE A 233 10.73 -10.73 -24.90
C ILE A 233 11.62 -11.37 -25.99
N ILE A 234 12.45 -10.58 -26.68
CA ILE A 234 13.37 -11.11 -27.70
C ILE A 234 14.34 -12.14 -27.09
N SER A 235 14.97 -11.76 -25.98
CA SER A 235 15.98 -12.57 -25.31
C SER A 235 15.38 -13.88 -24.79
N GLY A 236 14.21 -13.84 -24.16
CA GLY A 236 13.54 -15.04 -23.66
C GLY A 236 13.02 -15.96 -24.76
N LEU A 237 12.62 -15.45 -25.92
CA LEU A 237 12.16 -16.28 -27.04
C LEU A 237 13.30 -16.94 -27.83
N LEU A 238 14.47 -16.30 -27.90
CA LEU A 238 15.58 -16.75 -28.75
C LEU A 238 16.75 -17.39 -27.98
N LEU A 239 17.03 -16.94 -26.76
CA LEU A 239 18.28 -17.24 -26.05
C LEU A 239 18.08 -18.09 -24.80
N PHE A 240 16.94 -17.93 -24.13
CA PHE A 240 16.64 -18.59 -22.87
C PHE A 240 15.51 -19.61 -23.04
N PRO A 241 15.77 -20.75 -23.70
CA PRO A 241 14.74 -21.75 -23.99
C PRO A 241 14.15 -22.38 -22.74
N ASP A 242 14.85 -22.36 -21.60
CA ASP A 242 14.37 -22.88 -20.32
C ASP A 242 13.73 -21.81 -19.42
N GLY A 243 13.68 -20.55 -19.88
CA GLY A 243 13.14 -19.43 -19.11
C GLY A 243 11.61 -19.32 -19.12
N PRO A 244 11.06 -18.22 -18.59
CA PRO A 244 9.61 -18.05 -18.40
C PRO A 244 8.83 -17.89 -19.72
N LEU A 245 9.52 -17.67 -20.85
CA LEU A 245 8.96 -17.58 -22.21
C LEU A 245 9.15 -18.88 -23.02
N ASN A 246 9.33 -20.02 -22.36
CA ASN A 246 9.53 -21.31 -23.00
C ASN A 246 8.26 -21.80 -23.74
N LEU A 247 8.22 -21.57 -25.06
CA LEU A 247 7.14 -22.02 -25.95
C LEU A 247 7.21 -23.50 -26.36
N ALA A 248 8.15 -24.29 -25.82
CA ALA A 248 8.13 -25.74 -26.00
C ALA A 248 7.15 -26.42 -25.01
N LYS A 249 6.86 -25.76 -23.88
CA LYS A 249 5.86 -26.18 -22.91
C LYS A 249 4.46 -25.73 -23.38
N PRO A 250 3.41 -26.47 -23.03
CA PRO A 250 2.05 -26.06 -23.30
C PRO A 250 1.68 -24.82 -22.44
N PRO A 251 0.73 -23.99 -22.90
CA PRO A 251 0.38 -22.72 -22.24
C PRO A 251 -0.05 -22.89 -20.79
N GLU A 252 -0.66 -24.02 -20.43
CA GLU A 252 -1.10 -24.35 -19.07
C GLU A 252 0.04 -24.50 -18.06
N VAL A 253 1.28 -24.70 -18.53
CA VAL A 253 2.48 -24.91 -17.70
C VAL A 253 3.45 -23.73 -17.83
N MET A 254 3.08 -22.70 -18.58
CA MET A 254 3.87 -21.50 -18.77
C MET A 254 3.46 -20.44 -17.74
N CYS A 255 4.41 -19.58 -17.37
CA CYS A 255 4.17 -18.49 -16.41
C CYS A 255 2.88 -17.72 -16.73
N GLU A 256 2.05 -17.53 -15.70
CA GLU A 256 0.70 -16.97 -15.85
C GLU A 256 0.70 -15.58 -16.49
N LEU A 257 1.77 -14.80 -16.26
CA LEU A 257 1.97 -13.46 -16.84
C LEU A 257 1.95 -13.48 -18.38
N PHE A 258 2.48 -14.53 -18.98
CA PHE A 258 2.70 -14.61 -20.42
C PHE A 258 1.73 -15.57 -21.13
N ASN A 259 1.10 -16.49 -20.40
CA ASN A 259 0.14 -17.47 -20.93
C ASN A 259 -0.96 -16.81 -21.82
N PRO A 260 -1.60 -15.69 -21.44
CA PRO A 260 -2.60 -15.02 -22.28
C PRO A 260 -2.10 -14.61 -23.68
N PHE A 261 -0.79 -14.44 -23.83
CA PHE A 261 -0.14 -13.99 -25.06
C PHE A 261 0.59 -15.11 -25.81
N TYR A 262 0.43 -16.38 -25.41
CA TYR A 262 1.15 -17.52 -25.98
C TYR A 262 1.14 -17.55 -27.51
N GLY A 263 -0.04 -17.36 -28.13
CA GLY A 263 -0.19 -17.34 -29.58
C GLY A 263 0.52 -16.16 -30.26
N LEU A 264 0.59 -15.00 -29.60
CA LEU A 264 1.33 -13.83 -30.09
C LEU A 264 2.83 -14.06 -29.98
N LEU A 265 3.31 -14.56 -28.84
CA LEU A 265 4.71 -14.88 -28.59
C LEU A 265 5.24 -15.91 -29.60
N LYS A 266 4.42 -16.90 -29.96
CA LYS A 266 4.77 -17.87 -31.00
C LYS A 266 4.97 -17.21 -32.36
N LYS A 267 4.08 -16.31 -32.77
CA LYS A 267 4.23 -15.55 -34.03
C LYS A 267 5.47 -14.66 -34.01
N ILE A 268 5.73 -13.98 -32.89
CA ILE A 268 6.94 -13.17 -32.72
C ILE A 268 8.19 -14.03 -32.88
N ARG A 269 8.25 -15.21 -32.24
CA ARG A 269 9.38 -16.13 -32.36
C ARG A 269 9.58 -16.62 -33.80
N GLU A 270 8.50 -16.93 -34.51
CA GLU A 270 8.55 -17.33 -35.93
C GLU A 270 9.13 -16.22 -36.81
N LEU A 271 8.73 -14.97 -36.59
CA LEU A 271 9.26 -13.81 -37.33
C LEU A 271 10.73 -13.54 -36.99
N LEU A 272 11.09 -13.59 -35.70
CA LEU A 272 12.46 -13.39 -35.23
C LEU A 272 13.40 -14.47 -35.78
N GLY A 273 12.92 -15.71 -35.94
CA GLY A 273 13.72 -16.83 -36.45
C GLY A 273 14.13 -16.72 -37.93
N VAL A 274 13.52 -15.80 -38.69
CA VAL A 274 13.87 -15.53 -40.10
C VAL A 274 14.96 -14.47 -40.22
N LEU A 275 15.15 -13.65 -39.19
CA LEU A 275 16.10 -12.54 -39.22
C LEU A 275 17.55 -13.04 -39.13
N THR A 276 18.43 -12.39 -39.88
CA THR A 276 19.88 -12.53 -39.72
C THR A 276 20.35 -11.86 -38.43
N GLU A 277 21.56 -12.19 -37.95
CA GLU A 277 22.12 -11.58 -36.74
C GLU A 277 22.24 -10.05 -36.83
N ASN A 278 22.51 -9.52 -38.03
CA ASN A 278 22.58 -8.08 -38.27
C ASN A 278 21.20 -7.41 -38.20
N GLU A 279 20.19 -8.02 -38.81
CA GLU A 279 18.81 -7.53 -38.77
C GLU A 279 18.24 -7.59 -37.35
N LEU A 280 18.54 -8.66 -36.61
CA LEU A 280 18.17 -8.81 -35.21
C LEU A 280 18.84 -7.73 -34.35
N SER A 281 20.13 -7.48 -34.54
CA SER A 281 20.86 -6.42 -33.82
C SER A 281 20.31 -5.02 -34.12
N TYR A 282 19.85 -4.79 -35.36
CA TYR A 282 19.19 -3.54 -35.74
C TYR A 282 17.83 -3.39 -35.05
N LEU A 283 17.03 -4.46 -35.03
CA LEU A 283 15.74 -4.49 -34.33
C LEU A 283 15.90 -4.24 -32.82
N GLU A 284 16.82 -4.94 -32.15
CA GLU A 284 17.10 -4.77 -30.73
C GLU A 284 17.47 -3.31 -30.40
N ARG A 285 18.31 -2.68 -31.23
CA ARG A 285 18.62 -1.23 -31.10
C ARG A 285 17.39 -0.35 -31.30
N ALA A 286 16.60 -0.61 -32.35
CA ALA A 286 15.40 0.17 -32.64
C ALA A 286 14.36 0.09 -31.51
N LEU A 287 14.30 -1.03 -30.78
CA LEU A 287 13.40 -1.19 -29.63
C LEU A 287 13.82 -0.41 -28.39
N CYS A 288 15.10 -0.03 -28.31
CA CYS A 288 15.66 0.80 -27.24
C CYS A 288 15.50 2.29 -27.51
N SER A 289 15.41 2.69 -28.77
CA SER A 289 15.21 4.07 -29.19
C SER A 289 13.74 4.46 -29.05
N SER A 290 13.42 5.49 -28.26
CA SER A 290 12.06 6.04 -28.10
C SER A 290 11.51 6.75 -29.36
N SER A 291 12.14 6.58 -30.54
CA SER A 291 11.71 7.24 -31.77
C SER A 291 10.53 6.54 -32.42
N GLU A 292 9.37 7.18 -32.39
CA GLU A 292 8.30 6.96 -33.37
C GLU A 292 8.82 7.31 -34.77
N ASP A 293 9.49 6.37 -35.45
CA ASP A 293 9.61 6.26 -36.93
C ASP A 293 10.65 5.18 -37.32
N PRO A 294 10.24 3.91 -37.53
CA PRO A 294 11.14 2.83 -37.95
C PRO A 294 11.75 3.00 -39.37
N TYR A 295 11.30 4.00 -40.14
CA TYR A 295 11.55 4.10 -41.58
C TYR A 295 12.57 5.16 -42.00
N LYS A 296 13.13 5.96 -41.08
CA LYS A 296 14.11 7.00 -41.44
C LYS A 296 15.50 6.46 -41.82
N GLY A 297 15.79 5.19 -41.55
CA GLY A 297 17.09 4.55 -41.83
C GLY A 297 17.26 3.97 -43.24
N LEU A 298 16.19 3.81 -44.04
CA LEU A 298 16.27 3.15 -45.36
C LEU A 298 16.39 4.12 -46.56
N SER A 299 16.41 5.43 -46.34
CA SER A 299 16.46 6.43 -47.42
C SER A 299 17.88 6.98 -47.68
N SER A 300 18.87 6.10 -47.86
CA SER A 300 20.24 6.52 -48.25
C SER A 300 20.73 5.90 -49.57
N TYR A 301 19.85 5.36 -50.40
CA TYR A 301 20.22 4.91 -51.75
C TYR A 301 19.29 5.53 -52.79
N ALA A 302 19.62 6.76 -53.21
CA ALA A 302 19.13 7.31 -54.48
C ALA A 302 20.35 7.67 -55.35
N PRO A 303 20.34 7.31 -56.65
CA PRO A 303 21.50 7.45 -57.51
C PRO A 303 21.75 8.91 -57.89
N VAL A 304 23.03 9.28 -57.93
CA VAL A 304 23.51 10.57 -58.43
C VAL A 304 23.07 10.74 -59.89
N SER A 305 22.37 11.84 -60.19
CA SER A 305 22.18 12.33 -61.55
C SER A 305 22.61 13.79 -61.60
N THR A 306 23.60 14.04 -62.45
CA THR A 306 24.30 15.30 -62.74
C THR A 306 23.49 16.24 -63.62
N ASP A 307 23.42 17.51 -63.18
CA ASP A 307 23.41 18.77 -63.95
C ASP A 307 22.18 19.11 -64.87
N PRO A 308 22.08 20.33 -65.42
CA PRO A 308 21.85 21.62 -64.73
C PRO A 308 20.80 22.50 -65.46
N ALA A 309 20.23 23.53 -64.81
CA ALA A 309 19.81 24.83 -65.39
C ALA A 309 18.72 25.51 -64.53
N SER A 310 19.03 26.74 -64.13
CA SER A 310 18.19 27.76 -63.50
C SER A 310 17.22 28.42 -64.52
N PRO A 311 16.55 29.54 -64.21
CA PRO A 311 15.68 29.88 -63.07
C PRO A 311 14.30 30.41 -63.59
N ASP A 312 13.26 30.56 -62.75
CA ASP A 312 12.48 31.80 -62.79
C ASP A 312 11.50 32.01 -61.63
N CYS A 313 11.24 33.29 -61.42
CA CYS A 313 10.60 33.96 -60.30
C CYS A 313 9.06 33.88 -60.32
N ASN A 314 8.43 33.96 -59.14
CA ASN A 314 7.49 35.04 -58.76
C ASN A 314 6.54 34.63 -57.62
N ASP A 315 6.69 35.36 -56.51
CA ASP A 315 5.64 35.73 -55.54
C ASP A 315 4.64 36.72 -56.22
N PRO A 316 3.50 37.18 -55.63
CA PRO A 316 3.03 36.99 -54.25
C PRO A 316 1.49 36.82 -54.04
N SER A 317 1.15 36.58 -52.77
CA SER A 317 -0.03 37.11 -52.04
C SER A 317 -1.44 36.56 -52.32
N GLY A 318 -2.06 36.06 -51.25
CA GLY A 318 -3.50 35.80 -51.18
C GLY A 318 -3.93 35.10 -49.88
N ASN A 319 -4.00 35.85 -48.78
CA ASN A 319 -4.86 35.50 -47.63
C ASN A 319 -6.35 35.60 -48.08
N PRO A 320 -7.29 34.79 -47.54
CA PRO A 320 -7.78 35.02 -46.18
C PRO A 320 -8.30 33.80 -45.38
N SER A 321 -8.20 33.96 -44.05
CA SER A 321 -9.19 33.63 -43.01
C SER A 321 -10.03 32.34 -43.11
N ALA A 322 -9.84 31.41 -42.16
CA ALA A 322 -10.94 30.76 -41.44
C ALA A 322 -10.46 29.88 -40.25
N SER A 323 -11.17 30.02 -39.13
CA SER A 323 -11.45 28.99 -38.10
C SER A 323 -10.28 28.37 -37.32
N GLN A 324 -9.98 29.00 -36.17
CA GLN A 324 -9.56 28.29 -34.96
C GLN A 324 -10.74 27.44 -34.46
N GLN A 325 -10.62 26.11 -34.59
CA GLN A 325 -11.31 25.15 -33.74
C GLN A 325 -10.23 24.35 -33.02
N ASP A 326 -10.07 24.66 -31.73
CA ASP A 326 -9.34 23.85 -30.77
C ASP A 326 -10.00 22.46 -30.69
N PHE A 327 -9.37 21.46 -31.30
CA PHE A 327 -9.64 20.07 -30.99
C PHE A 327 -8.65 19.65 -29.89
N GLN A 328 -9.09 19.81 -28.64
CA GLN A 328 -8.42 19.23 -27.49
C GLN A 328 -8.33 17.72 -27.66
N ARG A 329 -7.10 17.27 -27.90
CA ARG A 329 -6.67 15.88 -27.88
C ARG A 329 -6.80 15.39 -26.43
N THR A 330 -7.78 14.53 -26.17
CA THR A 330 -7.92 13.79 -24.92
C THR A 330 -6.75 12.80 -24.78
N SER A 331 -5.69 13.24 -24.11
CA SER A 331 -4.69 12.34 -23.53
C SER A 331 -5.29 11.70 -22.28
N CYS A 332 -5.58 10.41 -22.38
CA CYS A 332 -5.77 9.56 -21.22
C CYS A 332 -4.41 9.30 -20.55
N THR A 333 -4.46 9.23 -19.22
CA THR A 333 -3.52 8.66 -18.23
C THR A 333 -2.85 9.67 -17.31
N ASP A 334 -3.59 10.04 -16.26
CA ASP A 334 -3.06 10.42 -14.95
C ASP A 334 -3.88 9.68 -13.89
N PHE A 335 -3.45 8.46 -13.52
CA PHE A 335 -3.92 7.79 -12.30
C PHE A 335 -3.12 8.34 -11.12
N SER A 336 -3.49 9.53 -10.65
CA SER A 336 -2.95 10.09 -9.41
C SER A 336 -3.77 9.64 -8.21
N TYR A 337 -3.04 9.04 -7.26
CA TYR A 337 -3.44 8.61 -5.93
C TYR A 337 -4.11 9.73 -5.13
N ASN A 338 -5.44 9.65 -4.98
CA ASN A 338 -6.22 10.49 -4.06
C ASN A 338 -7.30 9.67 -3.33
N ASN A 339 -7.01 8.40 -3.03
CA ASN A 339 -8.04 7.43 -2.63
C ASN A 339 -8.10 7.10 -1.13
N VAL A 340 -7.46 7.88 -0.26
CA VAL A 340 -7.64 7.70 1.19
C VAL A 340 -8.83 8.53 1.71
N GLY A 341 -9.14 9.67 1.07
CA GLY A 341 -10.30 10.50 1.44
C GLY A 341 -11.63 10.10 0.78
N ALA A 342 -11.60 9.33 -0.32
CA ALA A 342 -12.81 8.94 -1.05
C ALA A 342 -13.51 7.70 -0.49
N PHE A 343 -12.81 6.89 0.31
CA PHE A 343 -13.35 5.65 0.86
C PHE A 343 -14.42 5.87 1.94
N GLU A 344 -14.37 7.02 2.65
CA GLU A 344 -15.39 7.38 3.64
C GLU A 344 -16.68 7.94 3.01
N SER A 345 -16.61 8.50 1.81
CA SER A 345 -17.79 9.09 1.14
C SER A 345 -18.60 8.06 0.32
N ALA A 346 -17.96 7.00 -0.18
CA ALA A 346 -18.62 5.98 -1.01
C ALA A 346 -19.59 5.04 -0.24
N VAL A 347 -19.50 4.99 1.09
CA VAL A 347 -20.40 4.16 1.94
C VAL A 347 -21.67 4.93 2.35
N CYS A 348 -21.66 6.26 2.28
CA CYS A 348 -22.79 7.12 2.65
C CYS A 348 -23.92 7.14 1.57
N GLY A 349 -23.65 6.65 0.35
CA GLY A 349 -24.55 6.84 -0.82
C GLY A 349 -25.49 5.68 -1.19
N LYS A 350 -25.44 4.52 -0.52
CA LYS A 350 -26.22 3.32 -0.91
C LYS A 350 -26.98 2.69 0.25
N CYS A 351 -27.88 3.44 0.90
CA CYS A 351 -28.97 2.85 1.71
C CYS A 351 -30.17 3.80 1.83
N ILE A 352 -30.65 4.34 0.70
CA ILE A 352 -32.03 4.83 0.59
C ILE A 352 -32.57 4.35 -0.75
N GLN A 353 -33.02 3.09 -0.81
CA GLN A 353 -34.04 2.66 -1.77
C GLN A 353 -34.74 1.43 -1.22
N SER A 354 -35.86 1.71 -0.55
CA SER A 354 -36.91 0.77 -0.21
C SER A 354 -37.40 0.05 -1.46
N THR A 355 -37.48 -1.28 -1.39
CA THR A 355 -38.35 -2.05 -2.27
C THR A 355 -38.97 -3.18 -1.47
N ALA A 356 -40.27 -3.04 -1.17
CA ALA A 356 -41.12 -4.15 -0.75
C ALA A 356 -41.29 -5.14 -1.93
N PRO A 357 -41.62 -6.41 -1.68
CA PRO A 357 -43.05 -6.75 -1.59
C PRO A 357 -43.38 -7.74 -0.46
N GLY A 358 -44.63 -7.67 0.01
CA GLY A 358 -45.18 -8.61 0.99
C GLY A 358 -45.64 -9.93 0.39
N THR A 359 -45.91 -10.92 1.25
CA THR A 359 -47.28 -11.39 1.62
C THR A 359 -47.20 -12.74 2.34
N GLN A 360 -47.78 -12.78 3.55
CA GLN A 360 -48.40 -13.91 4.28
C GLN A 360 -47.56 -15.11 4.78
N GLY A 361 -47.74 -15.40 6.07
CA GLY A 361 -47.38 -16.68 6.69
C GLY A 361 -47.31 -16.63 8.22
N VAL A 362 -48.46 -16.53 8.89
CA VAL A 362 -48.62 -16.64 10.35
C VAL A 362 -48.30 -18.07 10.80
N VAL A 363 -47.34 -18.26 11.72
CA VAL A 363 -47.39 -19.29 12.78
C VAL A 363 -46.59 -18.81 14.00
N THR A 364 -47.30 -18.59 15.09
CA THR A 364 -46.80 -18.42 16.47
C THR A 364 -46.38 -19.78 17.04
N VAL A 365 -45.17 -19.87 17.61
CA VAL A 365 -44.81 -20.92 18.57
C VAL A 365 -43.97 -20.30 19.67
N ASP A 366 -44.57 -20.18 20.85
CA ASP A 366 -43.91 -19.90 22.12
C ASP A 366 -42.93 -21.02 22.45
N SER A 367 -41.70 -20.67 22.85
CA SER A 367 -40.85 -21.57 23.64
C SER A 367 -39.86 -20.77 24.49
N GLU A 368 -39.96 -21.03 25.77
CA GLU A 368 -39.35 -20.36 26.90
C GLU A 368 -37.81 -20.51 26.91
N ILE A 369 -37.11 -19.42 27.22
CA ILE A 369 -35.67 -19.41 27.53
C ILE A 369 -35.51 -19.45 29.05
N PRO A 370 -34.80 -20.44 29.65
CA PRO A 370 -34.45 -20.38 31.05
C PRO A 370 -33.28 -19.41 31.27
N ARG A 371 -33.52 -18.43 32.14
CA ARG A 371 -32.51 -17.55 32.73
C ARG A 371 -31.54 -18.35 33.59
N HIS A 372 -30.25 -18.30 33.28
CA HIS A 372 -29.20 -18.59 34.28
C HIS A 372 -28.11 -17.51 34.31
N GLN A 373 -28.20 -16.74 35.39
CA GLN A 373 -27.13 -16.25 36.27
C GLN A 373 -26.02 -15.34 35.71
N ASN A 374 -26.22 -14.06 36.02
CA ASN A 374 -25.21 -13.03 36.16
C ASN A 374 -24.00 -13.51 36.99
N VAL A 375 -22.86 -13.67 36.34
CA VAL A 375 -21.55 -13.57 37.02
C VAL A 375 -21.16 -12.09 37.02
N LYS A 376 -21.32 -11.47 38.18
CA LYS A 376 -20.79 -10.13 38.50
C LYS A 376 -19.27 -10.12 38.26
N LEU A 377 -18.82 -9.51 37.17
CA LEU A 377 -17.46 -8.97 37.05
C LEU A 377 -17.48 -7.51 37.53
N GLU A 378 -17.45 -7.32 38.84
CA GLU A 378 -17.05 -6.06 39.47
C GLU A 378 -15.52 -6.10 39.65
N ASN A 379 -14.81 -5.49 38.70
CA ASN A 379 -13.42 -4.97 38.73
C ASN A 379 -13.06 -4.61 37.27
N GLY A 380 -12.91 -3.38 36.78
CA GLY A 380 -12.77 -2.06 37.39
C GLY A 380 -12.10 -1.13 36.35
N THR A 381 -12.91 -0.46 35.53
CA THR A 381 -12.68 0.87 34.90
C THR A 381 -11.74 1.13 33.70
N ARG A 382 -10.90 0.22 33.17
CA ARG A 382 -10.05 0.58 31.98
C ARG A 382 -10.36 -0.14 30.67
N THR A 383 -10.77 -1.40 30.72
CA THR A 383 -11.17 -2.18 29.54
C THR A 383 -12.39 -1.59 28.82
N GLY A 384 -13.20 -0.80 29.53
CA GLY A 384 -14.40 -0.16 28.99
C GLY A 384 -14.16 1.14 28.22
N GLU A 385 -12.95 1.69 28.18
CA GLU A 385 -12.65 2.93 27.45
C GLU A 385 -12.34 2.64 25.97
N ILE A 386 -11.53 1.61 25.70
CA ILE A 386 -11.24 1.12 24.33
C ILE A 386 -12.52 0.58 23.69
N LEU A 387 -13.27 -0.26 24.39
CA LEU A 387 -14.53 -0.84 23.89
C LEU A 387 -15.62 0.22 23.67
N ARG A 388 -15.65 1.31 24.46
CA ARG A 388 -16.60 2.43 24.24
C ARG A 388 -16.22 3.29 23.05
N ASN A 389 -14.93 3.59 22.83
CA ASN A 389 -14.48 4.34 21.65
C ASN A 389 -14.85 3.62 20.35
N VAL A 390 -14.76 2.29 20.37
CA VAL A 390 -15.14 1.44 19.27
C VAL A 390 -16.66 1.40 19.08
N HIS A 391 -17.44 1.30 20.17
CA HIS A 391 -18.90 1.35 20.09
C HIS A 391 -19.43 2.70 19.58
N VAL A 392 -18.76 3.82 19.90
CA VAL A 392 -19.09 5.17 19.38
C VAL A 392 -18.78 5.27 17.88
N ARG A 393 -17.66 4.72 17.40
CA ARG A 393 -17.37 4.63 15.96
C ARG A 393 -18.35 3.72 15.20
N CYS A 394 -18.89 2.68 15.84
CA CYS A 394 -19.85 1.76 15.23
C CYS A 394 -21.31 2.25 15.27
N SER A 395 -21.70 3.08 16.25
CA SER A 395 -23.12 3.48 16.47
C SER A 395 -23.70 4.46 15.43
N ILE A 396 -22.92 4.87 14.42
CA ILE A 396 -23.33 5.82 13.37
C ILE A 396 -23.21 5.20 11.95
N ARG A 397 -22.81 3.92 11.83
CA ARG A 397 -22.83 3.22 10.54
C ARG A 397 -24.16 2.52 10.33
#